data_AF-A0A4D7BD23-F1
#
_entry.id   AF-A0A4D7BD23-F1
#
_cell.length_a   1.000
_cell.length_b   1.000
_cell.length_c   1.000
_cell.angle_alpha   90.00
_cell.angle_beta   90.00
_cell.angle_gamma   90.00
#
_symmetry.space_group_name_H-M   'P 1'
#
loop_
_entity.id
_entity.type
_entity.pdbx_description
1 polymer ?
#
loop_
_entity_poly.entity_id
_entity_poly.type
_entity_poly.pdbx_seq_one_letter_code
_entity_poly.pdbx_strand_id
1 'polypeptide(L)'
;MKQNLLSVILTSLMITLAGPVGAQTDHGGRSNAPADPHFNLLPGYLQQADLPDSLLLLPASPADGSAALARDEEARTEAARQGGSARWQQAVRDAELNFPQPAENFSCAMGIAIDEKNTPRLYNLMRKMLTDVGLSTYGVKNKVQRTRPFVRHAEGTCTPGDEAILRTDGSYPWSCPVAWCSWRKAPRSPA
;
A
#
# COMPACT_ATOMS: atom_id res chain seq x y z
N MET A 1 1.67 -85.52 -0.51
CA MET A 1 0.19 -85.58 -0.62
C MET A 1 -0.32 -84.29 0.01
N LYS A 2 -0.63 -83.25 -0.78
CA LYS A 2 -1.99 -82.85 -1.25
C LYS A 2 -2.91 -82.49 -0.05
N GLN A 3 -3.55 -81.33 0.11
CA GLN A 3 -4.15 -80.41 -0.88
C GLN A 3 -4.63 -79.08 -0.21
N ASN A 4 -4.64 -77.98 -0.98
CA ASN A 4 -5.31 -76.68 -0.75
C ASN A 4 -6.85 -76.78 -0.82
N LEU A 5 -7.59 -75.83 -0.22
CA LEU A 5 -8.74 -75.06 -0.80
C LEU A 5 -9.22 -74.01 0.24
N LEU A 6 -9.05 -72.69 0.08
CA LEU A 6 -9.80 -71.72 -0.76
C LEU A 6 -11.30 -71.55 -0.42
N SER A 7 -11.65 -70.38 0.15
CA SER A 7 -12.70 -69.41 -0.27
C SER A 7 -13.42 -68.79 0.95
N VAL A 8 -13.35 -67.47 1.23
CA VAL A 8 -13.74 -66.27 0.45
C VAL A 8 -15.28 -66.11 0.43
N ILE A 9 -15.86 -65.30 1.33
CA ILE A 9 -16.28 -63.88 1.20
C ILE A 9 -17.83 -63.77 1.07
N LEU A 10 -18.45 -62.90 1.88
CA LEU A 10 -19.34 -61.77 1.51
C LEU A 10 -20.58 -61.62 2.42
N THR A 11 -20.63 -60.51 3.18
CA THR A 11 -21.76 -59.55 3.38
C THR A 11 -21.47 -58.73 4.66
N SER A 12 -20.92 -57.52 4.52
CA SER A 12 -21.64 -56.24 4.38
C SER A 12 -22.25 -55.74 5.69
N LEU A 13 -21.66 -54.70 6.29
CA LEU A 13 -22.27 -53.35 6.42
C LEU A 13 -21.46 -52.51 7.43
N MET A 14 -20.47 -51.76 6.93
CA MET A 14 -19.83 -50.66 7.64
C MET A 14 -20.67 -49.40 7.40
N ILE A 15 -21.25 -48.83 8.46
CA ILE A 15 -21.77 -47.45 8.45
C ILE A 15 -20.87 -46.63 9.36
N THR A 16 -19.86 -46.01 8.75
CA THR A 16 -19.09 -44.91 9.31
C THR A 16 -19.91 -43.63 9.22
N LEU A 17 -20.36 -43.10 10.36
CA LEU A 17 -20.85 -41.71 10.45
C LEU A 17 -19.65 -40.77 10.51
N ALA A 18 -19.16 -40.38 9.33
CA ALA A 18 -18.33 -39.21 9.16
C ALA A 18 -19.21 -37.97 9.34
N GLY A 19 -18.99 -37.21 10.42
CA GLY A 19 -19.57 -35.88 10.59
C GLY A 19 -19.03 -34.93 9.50
N PRO A 20 -19.79 -33.88 9.15
CA PRO A 20 -19.38 -32.99 8.07
C PRO A 20 -18.10 -32.26 8.47
N VAL A 21 -17.10 -32.47 7.63
CA VAL A 21 -15.87 -31.69 7.53
C VAL A 21 -16.21 -30.21 7.67
N GLY A 22 -15.59 -29.55 8.66
CA GLY A 22 -15.69 -28.12 8.83
C GLY A 22 -15.41 -27.43 7.51
N ALA A 23 -16.32 -26.54 7.12
CA ALA A 23 -16.22 -25.72 5.93
C ALA A 23 -14.86 -25.00 5.92
N GLN A 24 -13.93 -25.53 5.14
CA GLN A 24 -12.80 -24.75 4.67
C GLN A 24 -13.41 -23.75 3.69
N THR A 25 -13.54 -22.49 4.14
CA THR A 25 -13.70 -21.37 3.23
C THR A 25 -12.45 -21.33 2.38
N ASP A 26 -12.53 -21.95 1.21
CA ASP A 26 -11.60 -21.78 0.12
C ASP A 26 -11.71 -20.30 -0.31
N HIS A 27 -10.92 -19.44 0.33
CA HIS A 27 -10.69 -18.10 -0.17
C HIS A 27 -9.84 -18.26 -1.43
N GLY A 28 -10.55 -18.48 -2.53
CA GLY A 28 -10.02 -18.69 -3.86
C GLY A 28 -8.86 -17.76 -4.18
N GLY A 29 -7.90 -18.34 -4.89
CA GLY A 29 -6.60 -17.80 -5.27
C GLY A 29 -6.47 -16.28 -5.22
N ARG A 30 -5.55 -15.82 -4.36
CA ARG A 30 -4.93 -14.50 -4.48
C ARG A 30 -4.43 -14.36 -5.92
N SER A 31 -5.09 -13.53 -6.72
CA SER A 31 -4.55 -13.10 -7.99
C SER A 31 -3.23 -12.39 -7.68
N ASN A 32 -2.09 -12.95 -8.11
CA ASN A 32 -0.78 -12.27 -8.04
C ASN A 32 -0.67 -11.08 -9.00
N ALA A 33 -1.80 -10.60 -9.53
CA ALA A 33 -1.86 -9.49 -10.47
C ALA A 33 -1.62 -8.16 -9.73
N PRO A 34 -0.91 -7.20 -10.34
CA PRO A 34 -0.72 -5.88 -9.76
C PRO A 34 -2.06 -5.23 -9.42
N ALA A 35 -2.19 -4.72 -8.20
CA ALA A 35 -3.40 -4.01 -7.76
C ALA A 35 -3.45 -2.57 -8.28
N ASP A 36 -2.29 -2.03 -8.66
CA ASP A 36 -2.14 -0.70 -9.21
C ASP A 36 -1.31 -0.79 -10.51
N PRO A 37 -1.85 -0.31 -11.66
CA PRO A 37 -1.18 -0.42 -12.96
C PRO A 37 0.01 0.54 -13.12
N HIS A 38 0.21 1.47 -12.18
CA HIS A 38 1.19 2.54 -12.26
C HIS A 38 2.43 2.26 -11.40
N PHE A 39 2.24 1.67 -10.22
CA PHE A 39 3.31 1.42 -9.24
C PHE A 39 3.67 -0.06 -9.06
N ASN A 40 3.15 -0.95 -9.92
CA ASN A 40 3.43 -2.40 -9.91
C ASN A 40 3.33 -3.05 -8.51
N LEU A 41 2.31 -2.66 -7.75
CA LEU A 41 2.15 -3.07 -6.36
C LEU A 41 1.51 -4.46 -6.24
N LEU A 42 1.99 -5.26 -5.29
CA LEU A 42 1.34 -6.53 -4.96
C LEU A 42 -0.07 -6.29 -4.42
N PRO A 43 -1.01 -7.23 -4.58
CA PRO A 43 -2.29 -7.16 -3.88
C PRO A 43 -2.06 -7.01 -2.38
N GLY A 44 -2.89 -6.18 -1.74
CA GLY A 44 -2.89 -5.95 -0.31
C GLY A 44 -3.30 -7.16 0.52
N TYR A 45 -3.46 -6.97 1.82
CA TYR A 45 -4.05 -7.95 2.73
C TYR A 45 -5.57 -7.84 2.77
N LEU A 46 -6.10 -6.63 2.62
CA LEU A 46 -7.52 -6.35 2.78
C LEU A 46 -8.23 -6.37 1.43
N GLN A 47 -9.50 -6.77 1.43
CA GLN A 47 -10.38 -6.53 0.30
C GLN A 47 -10.75 -5.06 0.25
N GLN A 48 -11.09 -4.55 -0.93
CA GLN A 48 -11.47 -3.14 -1.09
C GLN A 48 -12.62 -2.72 -0.16
N ALA A 49 -13.57 -3.63 0.09
CA ALA A 49 -14.72 -3.39 0.98
C ALA A 49 -14.36 -3.33 2.47
N ASP A 50 -13.19 -3.86 2.86
CA ASP A 50 -12.70 -3.87 4.25
C ASP A 50 -11.74 -2.71 4.55
N LEU A 51 -11.39 -1.92 3.52
CA LEU A 51 -10.53 -0.75 3.70
C LEU A 51 -11.28 0.36 4.47
N PRO A 52 -10.58 1.15 5.31
CA PRO A 52 -11.20 2.28 5.99
C PRO A 52 -11.84 3.26 5.01
N ASP A 53 -13.08 3.67 5.28
CA ASP A 53 -13.76 4.67 4.46
C ASP A 53 -13.19 6.06 4.72
N SER A 54 -12.29 6.50 3.85
CA SER A 54 -11.68 7.82 3.92
C SER A 54 -12.70 8.97 3.89
N LEU A 55 -13.89 8.78 3.29
CA LEU A 55 -14.93 9.82 3.23
C LEU A 55 -15.57 10.10 4.59
N LEU A 56 -15.60 9.09 5.46
CA LEU A 56 -16.11 9.21 6.83
C LEU A 56 -15.05 9.74 7.80
N LEU A 57 -13.77 9.48 7.51
CA LEU A 57 -12.67 9.73 8.44
C LEU A 57 -12.01 11.10 8.26
N LEU A 58 -12.02 11.66 7.04
CA LEU A 58 -11.23 12.84 6.73
C LEU A 58 -12.08 14.11 6.70
N PRO A 59 -11.51 15.25 7.15
CA PRO A 59 -12.14 16.54 6.96
C PRO A 59 -12.16 16.93 5.48
N ALA A 60 -12.86 18.03 5.16
CA ALA A 60 -12.75 18.63 3.83
C ALA A 60 -11.33 19.14 3.58
N SER A 61 -10.90 19.14 2.31
CA SER A 61 -9.66 19.79 1.91
C SER A 61 -9.71 21.30 2.20
N PRO A 62 -8.57 21.97 2.43
CA PRO A 62 -8.50 23.43 2.58
C PRO A 62 -9.25 24.16 1.47
N ALA A 63 -10.18 25.03 1.84
CA ALA A 63 -10.95 25.83 0.89
C ALA A 63 -10.08 26.95 0.28
N ASP A 64 -10.45 27.41 -0.92
CA ASP A 64 -9.81 28.57 -1.54
C ASP A 64 -9.95 29.81 -0.65
N GLY A 65 -8.88 30.62 -0.58
CA GLY A 65 -8.80 31.80 0.29
C GLY A 65 -8.64 31.52 1.78
N SER A 66 -8.59 30.24 2.21
CA SER A 66 -8.40 29.90 3.62
C SER A 66 -6.95 30.08 4.09
N ALA A 67 -6.75 30.35 5.38
CA ALA A 67 -5.42 30.37 5.99
C ALA A 67 -4.71 29.01 5.89
N ALA A 68 -5.46 27.91 5.87
CA ALA A 68 -4.89 26.57 5.67
C ALA A 68 -4.27 26.43 4.26
N LEU A 69 -4.98 26.88 3.22
CA LEU A 69 -4.44 26.87 1.85
C LEU A 69 -3.25 27.83 1.72
N ALA A 70 -3.28 29.00 2.38
CA ALA A 70 -2.14 29.92 2.37
C ALA A 70 -0.86 29.26 2.92
N ARG A 71 -0.97 28.47 4.00
CA ARG A 71 0.16 27.70 4.54
C ARG A 71 0.61 26.57 3.60
N ASP A 72 -0.31 25.87 2.94
CA ASP A 72 0.04 24.87 1.90
C ASP A 72 0.89 25.52 0.79
N GLU A 73 0.53 26.73 0.36
CA GLU A 73 1.22 27.45 -0.72
C GLU A 73 2.59 27.99 -0.31
N GLU A 74 2.74 28.45 0.93
CA GLU A 74 4.03 28.84 1.50
C GLU A 74 5.00 27.65 1.53
N ALA A 75 4.55 26.51 2.05
CA ALA A 75 5.35 25.29 2.11
C ALA A 75 5.75 24.78 0.71
N ARG A 76 4.85 24.88 -0.27
CA ARG A 76 5.13 24.54 -1.68
C ARG A 76 6.21 25.44 -2.28
N THR A 77 6.10 26.75 -2.06
CA THR A 77 7.08 27.73 -2.54
C THR A 77 8.47 27.44 -1.98
N GLU A 78 8.55 27.11 -0.68
CA GLU A 78 9.83 26.76 -0.06
C GLU A 78 10.39 25.44 -0.61
N ALA A 79 9.55 24.41 -0.78
CA ALA A 79 9.98 23.14 -1.36
C ALA A 79 10.52 23.31 -2.79
N ALA A 80 9.91 24.16 -3.61
CA ALA A 80 10.37 24.44 -4.98
C ALA A 80 11.78 25.05 -5.02
N ARG A 81 12.16 25.85 -4.02
CA ARG A 81 13.52 26.43 -3.93
C ARG A 81 14.61 25.41 -3.61
N GLN A 82 14.24 24.22 -3.14
CA GLN A 82 15.19 23.19 -2.76
C GLN A 82 15.74 22.40 -3.96
N GLY A 83 15.32 22.70 -5.19
CA GLY A 83 15.76 22.01 -6.41
C GLY A 83 17.28 21.80 -6.49
N GLY A 84 17.71 20.55 -6.70
CA GLY A 84 19.12 20.18 -6.80
C GLY A 84 19.87 20.02 -5.47
N SER A 85 19.28 20.40 -4.34
CA SER A 85 19.88 20.23 -3.01
C SER A 85 19.95 18.75 -2.57
N ALA A 86 20.73 18.46 -1.53
CA ALA A 86 20.74 17.15 -0.88
C ALA A 86 19.35 16.77 -0.33
N ARG A 87 18.59 17.75 0.17
CA ARG A 87 17.21 17.53 0.67
C ARG A 87 16.28 17.13 -0.47
N TRP A 88 16.45 17.73 -1.66
CA TRP A 88 15.70 17.37 -2.86
C TRP A 88 16.03 15.95 -3.34
N GLN A 89 17.31 15.58 -3.37
CA GLN A 89 17.71 14.20 -3.71
C GLN A 89 17.14 13.17 -2.73
N GLN A 90 17.05 13.51 -1.45
CA GLN A 90 16.34 12.66 -0.48
C GLN A 90 14.85 12.58 -0.80
N ALA A 91 14.19 13.69 -1.15
CA ALA A 91 12.78 13.68 -1.53
C ALA A 91 12.50 12.81 -2.77
N VAL A 92 13.41 12.80 -3.75
CA VAL A 92 13.33 11.90 -4.92
C VAL A 92 13.35 10.43 -4.47
N ARG A 93 14.26 10.04 -3.56
CA ARG A 93 14.33 8.67 -3.03
C ARG A 93 13.13 8.30 -2.16
N ASP A 94 12.59 9.27 -1.41
CA ASP A 94 11.39 9.08 -0.58
C ASP A 94 10.12 8.94 -1.45
N ALA A 95 10.10 9.51 -2.66
CA ALA A 95 8.97 9.47 -3.58
C ALA A 95 8.90 8.19 -4.42
N GLU A 96 9.99 7.42 -4.51
CA GLU A 96 10.00 6.12 -5.20
C GLU A 96 9.15 5.10 -4.41
N LEU A 97 8.14 4.54 -5.09
CA LEU A 97 7.22 3.57 -4.52
C LEU A 97 7.49 2.14 -4.99
N ASN A 98 8.36 1.96 -5.98
CA ASN A 98 8.80 0.65 -6.42
C ASN A 98 9.83 0.07 -5.46
N PHE A 99 9.57 -1.17 -5.03
CA PHE A 99 10.50 -1.92 -4.20
C PHE A 99 11.78 -2.25 -5.00
N PRO A 100 12.97 -2.15 -4.38
CA PRO A 100 13.21 -2.18 -2.93
C PRO A 100 13.22 -0.83 -2.20
N GLN A 101 13.19 0.31 -2.91
CA GLN A 101 13.49 1.62 -2.33
C GLN A 101 12.62 1.99 -1.11
N PRO A 102 11.28 1.80 -1.10
CA PRO A 102 10.47 2.01 0.10
C PRO A 102 10.96 1.23 1.32
N ALA A 103 11.40 -0.02 1.16
CA ALA A 103 11.90 -0.83 2.28
C ALA A 103 13.25 -0.30 2.77
N GLU A 104 14.16 -0.01 1.85
CA GLU A 104 15.50 0.48 2.16
C GLU A 104 15.47 1.82 2.92
N ASN A 105 14.52 2.70 2.59
CA ASN A 105 14.32 3.99 3.26
C ASN A 105 14.07 3.86 4.77
N PHE A 106 13.61 2.69 5.26
CA PHE A 106 13.40 2.41 6.69
C PHE A 106 14.54 1.64 7.36
N SER A 107 15.45 1.03 6.60
CA SER A 107 16.53 0.19 7.15
C SER A 107 17.40 0.92 8.17
N CYS A 108 17.78 2.18 7.89
CA CYS A 108 18.59 3.00 8.80
C CYS A 108 17.88 3.23 10.14
N ALA A 109 16.58 3.57 10.11
CA ALA A 109 15.81 3.81 11.33
C ALA A 109 15.56 2.53 12.14
N MET A 110 15.43 1.40 11.46
CA MET A 110 15.20 0.09 12.08
C MET A 110 16.49 -0.58 12.58
N GLY A 111 17.66 -0.10 12.16
CA GLY A 111 18.96 -0.68 12.51
C GLY A 111 19.22 -2.07 11.89
N ILE A 112 18.40 -2.49 10.93
CA ILE A 112 18.51 -3.76 10.22
C ILE A 112 18.29 -3.52 8.72
N ALA A 113 18.92 -4.35 7.87
CA ALA A 113 18.63 -4.33 6.44
C ALA A 113 17.22 -4.88 6.19
N ILE A 114 16.37 -4.11 5.50
CA ILE A 114 15.04 -4.56 5.09
C ILE A 114 15.06 -4.92 3.61
N ASP A 115 15.28 -6.20 3.33
CA ASP A 115 15.33 -6.74 1.98
C ASP A 115 14.75 -8.16 1.91
N GLU A 116 14.58 -8.65 0.67
CA GLU A 116 13.99 -9.96 0.37
C GLU A 116 14.82 -11.14 0.92
N LYS A 117 16.14 -10.98 1.04
CA LYS A 117 17.05 -12.05 1.46
C LYS A 117 17.14 -12.16 2.99
N ASN A 118 17.37 -11.03 3.65
CA ASN A 118 17.68 -10.96 5.07
C ASN A 118 16.42 -10.85 5.93
N THR A 119 15.36 -10.22 5.41
CA THR A 119 14.11 -9.99 6.13
C THR A 119 12.85 -10.29 5.27
N PRO A 120 12.73 -11.49 4.68
CA PRO A 120 11.71 -11.80 3.66
C PRO A 120 10.27 -11.56 4.14
N ARG A 121 9.98 -11.80 5.43
CA ARG A 121 8.65 -11.59 6.01
C ARG A 121 8.30 -10.11 6.15
N LEU A 122 9.25 -9.31 6.64
CA LEU A 122 9.07 -7.86 6.80
C LEU A 122 9.00 -7.17 5.42
N TYR A 123 9.87 -7.57 4.50
CA TYR A 123 9.85 -7.05 3.12
C TYR A 123 8.49 -7.29 2.44
N ASN A 124 7.97 -8.52 2.51
CA ASN A 124 6.65 -8.83 1.94
C ASN A 124 5.49 -8.16 2.68
N LEU A 125 5.59 -7.99 4.00
CA LEU A 125 4.62 -7.22 4.77
C LEU A 125 4.53 -5.78 4.24
N MET A 126 5.67 -5.10 4.09
CA MET A 126 5.72 -3.73 3.58
C MET A 126 5.16 -3.61 2.16
N ARG A 127 5.48 -4.56 1.27
CA ARG A 127 4.96 -4.57 -0.10
C ARG A 127 3.44 -4.62 -0.17
N LYS A 128 2.82 -5.51 0.61
CA LYS A 128 1.36 -5.67 0.61
C LYS A 128 0.67 -4.53 1.36
N MET A 129 1.26 -4.07 2.46
CA MET A 129 0.70 -2.99 3.26
C MET A 129 0.70 -1.65 2.50
N LEU A 130 1.71 -1.39 1.66
CA LEU A 130 1.72 -0.18 0.82
C LEU A 130 0.47 -0.08 -0.06
N THR A 131 0.01 -1.21 -0.60
CA THR A 131 -1.22 -1.29 -1.40
C THR A 131 -2.47 -1.01 -0.57
N ASP A 132 -2.62 -1.66 0.60
CA ASP A 132 -3.78 -1.42 1.47
C ASP A 132 -3.87 0.06 1.87
N VAL A 133 -2.74 0.65 2.25
CA VAL A 133 -2.69 2.07 2.63
C VAL A 133 -2.98 2.98 1.44
N GLY A 134 -2.39 2.71 0.27
CA GLY A 134 -2.65 3.46 -0.95
C GLY A 134 -4.15 3.47 -1.29
N LEU A 135 -4.75 2.28 -1.38
CA LEU A 135 -6.15 2.08 -1.75
C LEU A 135 -7.14 2.66 -0.74
N SER A 136 -6.79 2.72 0.57
CA SER A 136 -7.66 3.30 1.61
C SER A 136 -8.01 4.77 1.36
N THR A 137 -7.20 5.48 0.58
CA THR A 137 -7.39 6.91 0.30
C THR A 137 -8.32 7.21 -0.88
N TYR A 138 -8.64 6.21 -1.70
CA TYR A 138 -9.28 6.46 -3.00
C TYR A 138 -10.75 6.90 -2.91
N GLY A 139 -11.45 6.60 -1.81
CA GLY A 139 -12.81 7.09 -1.57
C GLY A 139 -12.89 8.62 -1.69
N VAL A 140 -12.04 9.34 -0.95
CA VAL A 140 -11.97 10.80 -1.00
C VAL A 140 -11.30 11.30 -2.29
N LYS A 141 -10.18 10.68 -2.72
CA LYS A 141 -9.47 11.13 -3.94
C LYS A 141 -10.40 11.13 -5.15
N ASN A 142 -11.16 10.07 -5.34
CA ASN A 142 -12.08 9.93 -6.48
C ASN A 142 -13.25 10.89 -6.39
N LYS A 143 -13.73 11.21 -5.18
CA LYS A 143 -14.85 12.14 -4.99
C LYS A 143 -14.43 13.60 -5.14
N VAL A 144 -13.29 14.00 -4.56
CA VAL A 144 -12.88 15.40 -4.46
C VAL A 144 -12.01 15.83 -5.65
N GLN A 145 -11.18 14.93 -6.20
CA GLN A 145 -10.32 15.19 -7.35
C GLN A 145 -9.57 16.53 -7.27
N ARG A 146 -9.09 16.89 -6.07
CA ARG A 146 -8.38 18.17 -5.84
C ARG A 146 -7.15 18.24 -6.75
N THR A 147 -7.06 19.27 -7.58
CA THR A 147 -5.90 19.51 -8.45
C THR A 147 -4.59 19.58 -7.67
N ARG A 148 -3.55 18.91 -8.16
CA ARG A 148 -2.23 18.90 -7.53
C ARG A 148 -1.49 20.24 -7.67
N PRO A 149 -0.61 20.61 -6.72
CA PRO A 149 0.09 21.89 -6.76
C PRO A 149 0.88 22.13 -8.06
N PHE A 150 1.66 21.15 -8.52
CA PHE A 150 2.47 21.30 -9.74
C PHE A 150 1.60 21.52 -11.00
N VAL A 151 0.36 21.00 -11.01
CA VAL A 151 -0.60 21.25 -12.09
C VAL A 151 -1.17 22.66 -11.98
N ARG A 152 -1.57 23.09 -10.77
CA ARG A 152 -2.13 24.43 -10.51
C ARG A 152 -1.13 25.54 -10.87
N HIS A 153 0.15 25.33 -10.59
CA HIS A 153 1.21 26.33 -10.79
C HIS A 153 2.03 26.12 -12.06
N ALA A 154 1.70 25.12 -12.88
CA ALA A 154 2.48 24.74 -14.08
C ALA A 154 3.98 24.53 -13.78
N GLU A 155 4.27 23.93 -12.62
CA GLU A 155 5.61 23.59 -12.14
C GLU A 155 5.93 22.11 -12.44
N GLY A 156 7.20 21.75 -12.35
CA GLY A 156 7.64 20.36 -12.37
C GLY A 156 7.71 19.75 -10.97
N THR A 157 7.84 18.43 -10.89
CA THR A 157 8.01 17.68 -9.64
C THR A 157 9.42 17.11 -9.49
N CYS A 158 9.71 16.55 -8.31
CA CYS A 158 10.93 15.75 -8.11
C CYS A 158 10.88 14.37 -8.79
N THR A 159 9.72 13.93 -9.29
CA THR A 159 9.57 12.67 -10.04
C THR A 159 8.84 12.92 -11.38
N PRO A 160 9.51 13.54 -12.36
CA PRO A 160 8.87 13.89 -13.64
C PRO A 160 8.23 12.72 -14.38
N GLY A 161 8.76 11.50 -14.20
CA GLY A 161 8.22 10.28 -14.79
C GLY A 161 6.79 9.91 -14.33
N ASP A 162 6.40 10.35 -13.13
CA ASP A 162 5.09 10.03 -12.54
C ASP A 162 4.04 11.10 -12.87
N GLU A 163 4.44 12.27 -13.38
CA GLU A 163 3.54 13.41 -13.53
C GLU A 163 2.31 13.12 -14.39
N ALA A 164 2.46 12.32 -15.44
CA ALA A 164 1.36 11.95 -16.32
C ALA A 164 0.22 11.26 -15.53
N ILE A 165 0.59 10.35 -14.63
CA ILE A 165 -0.34 9.59 -13.80
C ILE A 165 -0.87 10.47 -12.67
N LEU A 166 0.01 11.26 -12.05
CA LEU A 166 -0.36 12.14 -10.95
C LEU A 166 -1.35 13.24 -11.39
N ARG A 167 -1.31 13.69 -12.66
CA ARG A 167 -2.27 14.66 -13.21
C ARG A 167 -3.72 14.16 -13.18
N THR A 168 -3.92 12.84 -13.24
CA THR A 168 -5.25 12.20 -13.19
C THR A 168 -5.60 11.64 -11.83
N ASP A 169 -4.72 11.77 -10.82
CA ASP A 169 -4.96 11.30 -9.46
C ASP A 169 -5.15 12.47 -8.48
N GLY A 170 -6.24 12.45 -7.73
CA GLY A 170 -6.61 13.51 -6.79
C GLY A 170 -5.53 13.75 -5.72
N SER A 171 -5.25 15.02 -5.40
CA SER A 171 -4.21 15.37 -4.42
C SER A 171 -4.62 15.16 -2.96
N TYR A 172 -5.91 14.97 -2.66
CA TYR A 172 -6.44 14.89 -1.30
C TYR A 172 -7.20 13.57 -1.04
N PRO A 173 -6.87 12.85 0.06
CA PRO A 173 -5.66 13.02 0.88
C PRO A 173 -4.41 12.57 0.12
N TRP A 174 -3.23 12.99 0.57
CA TRP A 174 -1.98 12.47 0.00
C TRP A 174 -1.69 11.07 0.59
N SER A 175 -1.63 10.04 -0.27
CA SER A 175 -1.44 8.64 0.15
C SER A 175 -0.02 8.31 0.63
N CYS A 176 1.01 8.95 0.08
CA CYS A 176 2.42 8.67 0.43
C CYS A 176 2.76 9.03 1.89
N PRO A 177 2.31 10.15 2.49
CA PRO A 177 2.45 10.42 3.91
C PRO A 177 1.66 9.47 4.77
N VAL A 178 0.49 8.98 4.33
CA VAL A 178 -0.26 8.01 5.13
C VAL A 178 0.51 6.68 5.18
N ALA A 179 1.10 6.27 4.06
CA ALA A 179 2.02 5.13 4.00
C ALA A 179 3.30 5.38 4.82
N TRP A 180 3.83 6.60 4.86
CA TRP A 180 5.03 6.93 5.62
C TRP A 180 4.79 7.10 7.12
N CYS A 181 3.68 7.73 7.50
CA CYS A 181 3.25 7.99 8.87
C CYS A 181 2.71 6.74 9.56
N SER A 182 2.21 5.73 8.83
CA SER A 182 1.87 4.43 9.42
C SER A 182 3.11 3.71 9.98
N TRP A 183 4.30 4.00 9.44
CA TRP A 183 5.57 3.43 9.89
C TRP A 183 6.42 4.38 10.76
N ARG A 184 6.21 5.70 10.69
CA ARG A 184 6.97 6.67 11.50
C ARG A 184 6.17 7.15 12.71
N LYS A 185 6.65 6.83 13.92
CA LYS A 185 6.47 7.75 15.05
C LYS A 185 7.19 9.04 14.69
N ALA A 186 6.45 10.13 14.50
CA ALA A 186 7.05 11.45 14.31
C ALA A 186 7.98 11.76 15.49
N PRO A 187 9.28 12.03 15.27
CA PRO A 187 10.05 12.76 16.25
C PRO A 187 9.45 14.17 16.33
N ARG A 188 8.98 14.58 17.51
CA ARG A 188 8.84 16.02 17.78
C ARG A 188 10.24 16.61 17.67
N SER A 189 10.45 17.50 16.70
CA SER A 189 11.64 18.34 16.71
C SER A 189 11.56 19.21 17.99
N PRO A 190 12.63 19.30 18.79
CA PRO A 190 12.69 20.30 19.84
C PRO A 190 12.80 21.68 19.20
N ALA A 191 12.14 22.64 19.85
CA ALA A 191 12.14 24.07 19.52
C ALA A 191 13.53 24.69 19.67
#